data_AF-A0A4R0KT16-F1
#
_entry.id   AF-A0A4R0KT16-F1
#
_cell.length_a   1.000
_cell.length_b   1.000
_cell.length_c   1.000
_cell.angle_alpha   90.00
_cell.angle_beta   90.00
_cell.angle_gamma   90.00
#
_symmetry.space_group_name_H-M   'P 1'
#
loop_
_entity.id
_entity.type
_entity.pdbx_description
1 polymer ?
#
loop_
_entity_poly.entity_id
_entity_poly.type
_entity_poly.pdbx_seq_one_letter_code
_entity_poly.pdbx_strand_id
1 'polypeptide(L)'
;MGQDTLGQLAKKTTTGTQDLGGLVKQLVAAAQPLEGKMNGSGKQAFMAFKANVDSIAGDLNAGLAAINQGQSGMDAAFRGGDTEMADTAKKNQGGADFNAAKFGKR
;
A
#
# COMPACT_ATOMS: atom_id res chain seq x y z
N MET A 1 13.46 -1.48 -6.29
CA MET A 1 12.93 -0.22 -6.87
C MET A 1 11.42 -0.05 -6.61
N GLY A 2 10.52 -0.85 -7.20
CA GLY A 2 9.07 -0.69 -6.99
C GLY A 2 8.60 -0.90 -5.54
N GLN A 3 9.09 -1.95 -4.87
CA GLN A 3 8.80 -2.18 -3.45
C GLN A 3 9.34 -1.05 -2.56
N ASP A 4 10.53 -0.52 -2.84
CA ASP A 4 11.14 0.58 -2.06
C ASP A 4 10.32 1.87 -2.18
N THR A 5 9.86 2.21 -3.39
CA THR A 5 9.02 3.39 -3.62
C THR A 5 7.68 3.27 -2.92
N LEU A 6 7.04 2.11 -2.98
CA LEU A 6 5.77 1.86 -2.31
C LEU A 6 5.91 1.85 -0.78
N GLY A 7 6.99 1.25 -0.25
CA GLY A 7 7.30 1.31 1.17
C GLY A 7 7.53 2.74 1.67
N GLN A 8 8.19 3.59 0.87
CA GLN A 8 8.34 5.01 1.16
C GLN A 8 7.01 5.77 1.13
N LEU A 9 6.15 5.49 0.14
CA LEU A 9 4.81 6.09 0.07
C LEU A 9 3.95 5.68 1.26
N ALA A 10 3.99 4.40 1.65
CA ALA A 10 3.29 3.91 2.83
C ALA A 10 3.73 4.61 4.11
N LYS A 11 5.05 4.77 4.29
CA LYS A 11 5.63 5.48 5.43
C LYS A 11 5.19 6.95 5.46
N LYS A 12 5.25 7.65 4.33
CA LYS A 12 4.80 9.05 4.20
C LYS A 12 3.33 9.22 4.50
N THR A 13 2.48 8.31 4.02
CA THR A 13 1.04 8.34 4.30
C THR A 13 0.76 8.11 5.77
N THR A 14 1.37 7.10 6.41
CA THR A 14 1.18 6.85 7.85
C THR A 14 1.59 8.05 8.68
N THR A 15 2.76 8.63 8.43
CA THR A 15 3.21 9.86 9.11
C THR A 15 2.27 11.02 8.86
N GLY A 16 1.85 11.23 7.60
CA GLY A 16 0.90 12.29 7.24
C GLY A 16 -0.44 12.14 7.97
N THR A 17 -0.99 10.92 8.08
CA THR A 17 -2.24 10.66 8.80
C THR A 17 -2.11 10.91 10.30
N GLN A 18 -0.98 10.51 10.91
CA GLN A 18 -0.71 10.79 12.33
C GLN A 18 -0.59 12.29 12.61
N ASP A 19 0.12 13.01 11.75
CA ASP A 19 0.28 14.46 11.84
C ASP A 19 -1.06 15.18 11.66
N LEU A 20 -1.87 14.77 10.68
CA LEU A 20 -3.20 15.34 10.44
C LEU A 20 -4.12 15.13 11.64
N GLY A 21 -4.14 13.92 12.21
CA GLY A 21 -4.91 13.63 13.42
C GLY A 21 -4.42 14.43 14.64
N GLY A 22 -3.12 14.65 14.76
CA GLY A 22 -2.52 15.54 15.76
C GLY A 22 -2.97 16.99 15.60
N LEU A 23 -2.89 17.53 14.37
CA LEU A 23 -3.33 18.88 14.04
C LEU A 23 -4.83 19.07 14.29
N VAL A 24 -5.68 18.09 13.96
CA VAL A 24 -7.12 18.15 14.29
C VAL A 24 -7.36 18.20 15.78
N LYS A 25 -6.67 17.37 16.57
CA LYS A 25 -6.79 17.41 18.04
C LYS A 25 -6.36 18.76 18.62
N GLN A 26 -5.25 19.32 18.12
CA GLN A 26 -4.78 20.65 18.51
C GLN A 26 -5.79 21.74 18.13
N LEU A 27 -6.38 21.64 16.92
CA LEU A 27 -7.41 22.57 16.47
C LEU A 27 -8.68 22.48 17.32
N VAL A 28 -9.12 21.27 17.69
CA VAL A 28 -10.25 21.06 18.62
C VAL A 28 -9.97 21.73 19.98
N ALA A 29 -8.78 21.49 20.54
CA ALA A 29 -8.39 22.08 21.82
C ALA A 29 -8.31 23.61 21.75
N ALA A 30 -7.80 24.16 20.65
CA ALA A 30 -7.78 25.60 20.41
C ALA A 30 -9.18 26.19 20.20
N ALA A 31 -10.12 25.40 19.68
CA ALA A 31 -11.51 25.80 19.45
C ALA A 31 -12.40 25.68 20.70
N GLN A 32 -12.05 24.87 21.71
CA GLN A 32 -12.82 24.77 22.96
C GLN A 32 -13.13 26.12 23.65
N PRO A 33 -12.17 27.05 23.86
CA PRO A 33 -12.46 28.37 24.41
C PRO A 33 -13.26 29.27 23.45
N LEU A 34 -13.26 28.94 22.15
CA LEU A 34 -14.09 29.59 21.16
C LEU A 34 -15.50 29.00 21.11
N GLU A 35 -15.77 27.80 21.62
CA GLU A 35 -17.12 27.19 21.60
C GLU A 35 -18.16 28.01 22.40
N GLY A 36 -17.73 28.72 23.45
CA GLY A 36 -18.54 29.71 24.15
C GLY A 36 -18.81 31.00 23.36
N LYS A 37 -18.12 31.22 22.24
CA LYS A 37 -18.24 32.38 21.33
C LYS A 37 -18.67 32.01 19.91
N MET A 38 -18.51 30.76 19.50
CA MET A 38 -18.82 30.21 18.18
C MET A 38 -20.21 29.59 18.22
N ASN A 39 -21.23 30.45 18.19
CA ASN A 39 -22.62 30.01 18.03
C ASN A 39 -22.95 29.76 16.55
N GLY A 40 -23.76 28.73 16.28
CA GLY A 40 -24.34 28.47 14.96
C GLY A 40 -23.35 27.94 13.90
N SER A 41 -23.19 28.70 12.81
CA SER A 41 -22.49 28.28 11.59
C SER A 41 -21.01 27.92 11.79
N GLY A 42 -20.33 28.57 12.75
CA GLY A 42 -18.93 28.26 13.09
C GLY A 42 -18.75 26.85 13.66
N LYS A 43 -19.67 26.40 14.52
CA LYS A 43 -19.66 25.03 15.06
C LYS A 43 -19.97 23.99 13.98
N GLN A 44 -20.90 24.29 13.07
CA GLN A 44 -21.21 23.41 11.93
C GLN A 44 -20.03 23.28 10.96
N ALA A 45 -19.37 24.38 10.60
CA ALA A 45 -18.19 24.36 9.74
C ALA A 45 -17.05 23.55 10.37
N PHE A 46 -16.88 23.66 11.69
CA PHE A 46 -15.88 22.89 12.44
C PHE A 46 -16.20 21.39 12.45
N MET A 47 -17.44 20.99 12.74
CA MET A 47 -17.82 19.58 12.69
C MET A 47 -17.70 19.01 11.28
N ALA A 48 -18.04 19.78 10.25
CA ALA A 48 -17.84 19.39 8.86
C ALA A 48 -16.35 19.21 8.53
N PHE A 49 -15.47 20.12 8.97
CA PHE A 49 -14.04 19.96 8.79
C PHE A 49 -13.52 18.69 9.46
N LYS A 50 -13.90 18.43 10.72
CA LYS A 50 -13.51 17.21 11.43
C LYS A 50 -13.98 15.96 10.69
N ALA A 51 -15.24 15.92 10.25
CA ALA A 51 -15.79 14.78 9.52
C ALA A 51 -15.04 14.51 8.20
N ASN A 52 -14.71 15.57 7.45
CA ASN A 52 -13.91 15.44 6.22
C ASN A 52 -12.52 14.88 6.54
N VAL A 53 -11.86 15.37 7.60
CA VAL A 53 -10.54 14.86 7.99
C VAL A 53 -10.60 13.39 8.42
N ASP A 54 -11.58 13.01 9.24
CA ASP A 54 -11.75 11.62 9.65
C ASP A 54 -12.00 10.71 8.43
N SER A 55 -12.79 11.16 7.46
CA SER A 55 -13.04 10.44 6.20
C SER A 55 -11.77 10.26 5.38
N ILE A 56 -11.00 11.34 5.17
CA ILE A 56 -9.74 11.31 4.42
C ILE A 56 -8.73 10.35 5.09
N ALA A 57 -8.67 10.34 6.42
CA ALA A 57 -7.83 9.40 7.16
C ALA A 57 -8.29 7.95 6.98
N GLY A 58 -9.61 7.71 6.95
CA GLY A 58 -10.19 6.40 6.63
C GLY A 58 -9.82 5.92 5.22
N ASP A 59 -10.01 6.79 4.22
CA ASP A 59 -9.70 6.51 2.82
C ASP A 59 -8.20 6.25 2.62
N LEU A 60 -7.32 7.01 3.27
CA LEU A 60 -5.87 6.80 3.26
C LEU A 60 -5.50 5.44 3.86
N ASN A 61 -6.09 5.06 4.99
CA ASN A 61 -5.85 3.75 5.59
C ASN A 61 -6.35 2.61 4.70
N ALA A 62 -7.52 2.75 4.07
CA ALA A 62 -8.04 1.77 3.12
C ALA A 62 -7.14 1.64 1.89
N GLY A 63 -6.67 2.77 1.35
CA GLY A 63 -5.71 2.79 0.25
C GLY A 63 -4.39 2.11 0.61
N LEU A 64 -3.86 2.34 1.82
CA LEU A 64 -2.67 1.65 2.31
C LEU A 64 -2.87 0.15 2.44
N ALA A 65 -4.02 -0.30 2.96
CA ALA A 65 -4.34 -1.71 3.04
C ALA A 65 -4.39 -2.37 1.66
N ALA A 66 -5.02 -1.70 0.68
CA ALA A 66 -5.07 -2.16 -0.71
C ALA A 66 -3.67 -2.23 -1.36
N ILE A 67 -2.80 -1.25 -1.10
CA ILE A 67 -1.41 -1.26 -1.58
C ILE A 67 -0.64 -2.43 -0.97
N ASN A 68 -0.73 -2.64 0.35
CA ASN A 68 -0.07 -3.76 1.01
C ASN A 68 -0.54 -5.11 0.45
N GLN A 69 -1.85 -5.26 0.23
CA GLN A 69 -2.41 -6.46 -0.40
C GLN A 69 -1.90 -6.65 -1.84
N GLY A 70 -1.84 -5.58 -2.62
CA GLY A 70 -1.27 -5.60 -3.98
C GLY A 70 0.22 -5.98 -3.98
N GLN A 71 1.00 -5.50 -3.01
CA GLN A 71 2.40 -5.89 -2.85
C GLN A 71 2.55 -7.38 -2.50
N SER A 72 1.76 -7.88 -1.56
CA SER A 72 1.75 -9.32 -1.23
C SER A 72 1.34 -10.17 -2.43
N GLY A 73 0.36 -9.71 -3.22
CA GLY A 73 -0.05 -10.36 -4.46
C GLY A 73 1.05 -10.38 -5.52
N MET A 74 1.75 -9.26 -5.72
CA MET A 74 2.88 -9.18 -6.66
C MET A 74 4.06 -10.07 -6.25
N ASP A 75 4.40 -10.10 -4.96
CA ASP A 75 5.47 -10.95 -4.44
C ASP A 75 5.14 -12.45 -4.59
N ALA A 76 3.90 -12.83 -4.29
CA ALA A 76 3.41 -14.18 -4.54
C ALA A 76 3.44 -14.55 -6.03
N ALA A 77 3.01 -13.63 -6.91
CA ALA A 77 3.03 -13.84 -8.36
C ALA A 77 4.45 -13.99 -8.91
N PHE A 78 5.41 -13.18 -8.43
CA PHE A 78 6.81 -13.28 -8.84
C PHE A 78 7.42 -14.62 -8.41
N ARG A 79 7.26 -15.01 -7.14
CA ARG A 79 7.80 -16.28 -6.62
C ARG A 79 7.16 -17.51 -7.28
N GLY A 80 5.85 -17.45 -7.52
CA GLY A 80 5.12 -18.49 -8.24
C GLY A 80 5.61 -18.61 -9.69
N GLY A 81 5.72 -17.48 -10.39
CA GLY A 81 6.21 -17.42 -11.76
C GLY A 81 7.63 -17.95 -11.91
N ASP A 82 8.57 -17.56 -11.05
CA ASP A 82 9.94 -18.09 -11.08
C ASP A 82 9.99 -19.61 -10.88
N THR A 83 9.19 -20.14 -9.95
CA THR A 83 9.12 -21.58 -9.69
C THR A 83 8.54 -22.31 -10.91
N GLU A 84 7.44 -21.80 -11.46
CA GLU A 84 6.79 -22.37 -12.64
C GLU A 84 7.69 -22.33 -13.88
N MET A 85 8.43 -21.24 -14.05
CA MET A 85 9.39 -21.07 -15.14
C MET A 85 10.60 -22.00 -14.96
N ALA A 86 11.10 -22.18 -13.74
CA ALA A 86 12.17 -23.13 -13.42
C ALA A 86 11.74 -24.59 -13.64
N ASP A 87 10.52 -24.96 -13.23
CA ASP A 87 9.98 -26.30 -13.45
C ASP A 87 9.70 -26.57 -14.93
N THR A 88 9.21 -25.57 -15.66
CA THR A 88 9.02 -25.64 -17.11
C THR A 88 10.37 -25.79 -17.82
N ALA A 89 11.38 -25.04 -17.41
CA ALA A 89 12.73 -25.15 -17.95
C ALA A 89 13.34 -26.54 -17.66
N LYS A 90 13.20 -27.07 -16.43
CA LYS A 90 13.65 -28.42 -16.07
C LYS A 90 12.93 -29.51 -16.86
N LYS A 91 11.61 -29.40 -17.06
CA LYS A 91 10.83 -30.33 -17.89
C LYS A 91 11.29 -30.29 -19.34
N ASN A 92 11.49 -29.11 -19.90
CA ASN A 92 11.97 -28.94 -21.28
C ASN A 92 13.43 -29.40 -21.45
N GLN A 93 14.28 -29.23 -20.45
CA GLN A 93 15.65 -29.78 -20.42
C GLN A 93 15.65 -31.31 -20.31
N GLY A 94 14.78 -31.88 -19.47
CA GLY A 94 14.65 -33.34 -19.34
C GLY A 94 14.03 -34.01 -20.57
N GLY A 95 13.23 -33.28 -21.35
CA GLY A 95 12.69 -33.70 -22.64
C GLY A 95 13.60 -33.37 -23.84
N ALA A 96 14.65 -32.56 -23.65
CA ALA A 96 15.65 -32.33 -24.67
C ALA A 96 16.49 -33.61 -24.83
N ASP A 97 16.33 -34.26 -25.97
CA ASP A 97 16.86 -35.60 -26.25
C ASP A 97 18.39 -35.54 -26.48
N PHE A 98 19.17 -35.49 -25.39
CA PHE A 98 20.64 -35.52 -25.44
C PHE A 98 21.19 -36.84 -26.02
N ASN A 99 20.35 -37.86 -26.21
CA ASN A 99 20.72 -39.12 -26.86
C ASN A 99 20.97 -38.98 -28.37
N ALA A 100 20.32 -38.03 -29.06
CA ALA A 100 20.59 -37.76 -30.47
C ALA A 100 21.96 -37.08 -30.69
N ALA A 101 22.59 -36.54 -29.63
CA ALA A 101 23.90 -35.89 -29.66
C ALA A 101 25.07 -36.82 -29.27
N LYS A 102 24.84 -38.12 -29.03
CA LYS A 102 25.93 -39.09 -29.07
C LYS A 102 26.32 -39.23 -30.53
N PHE A 103 27.40 -38.56 -30.92
CA PHE A 103 28.09 -38.75 -32.19
C PHE A 103 28.41 -40.24 -32.37
N GLY A 104 27.47 -40.96 -32.98
CA GLY A 104 27.64 -42.32 -33.42
C GLY A 104 28.65 -42.31 -34.56
N LYS A 105 29.83 -42.86 -34.28
CA LYS A 105 30.80 -43.45 -35.20
C LYS A 105 30.96 -42.74 -36.55
N ARG A 106 32.11 -42.09 -36.73
CA ARG A 106 32.97 -42.31 -37.90
C ARG A 106 34.41 -42.45 -37.43
#